data_AF-A0A3N9U131-F1
#
_entry.id   AF-A0A3N9U131-F1
#
_cell.length_a   1.000
_cell.length_b   1.000
_cell.length_c   1.000
_cell.angle_alpha   90.00
_cell.angle_beta   90.00
_cell.angle_gamma   90.00
#
_symmetry.space_group_name_H-M   'P 1'
#
loop_
_entity.id
_entity.type
_entity.pdbx_description
1 polymer ?
#
loop_
_entity_poly.entity_id
_entity_poly.type
_entity_poly.pdbx_seq_one_letter_code
_entity_poly.pdbx_strand_id
1 'polypeptide(L)' 'MTHCYHHLTTEERATIMLMREGHSIRSIAKFLGRAASTISRELARHAVPS' A
#
# COMPACT_ATOMS: atom_id res chain seq x y z
N MET A 1 0.21 0.33 -23.09
CA MET A 1 1.11 0.14 -21.94
C MET A 1 0.46 -0.85 -20.99
N THR A 2 0.86 -2.11 -21.02
CA THR A 2 0.37 -3.17 -20.14
C THR A 2 0.86 -2.86 -18.73
N HIS A 3 0.00 -2.24 -17.91
CA HIS A 3 0.29 -2.04 -16.49
C HIS A 3 0.24 -3.42 -15.84
N CYS A 4 1.39 -4.11 -15.77
CA CYS A 4 1.52 -5.41 -15.10
C CYS A 4 1.11 -5.22 -13.65
N TYR A 5 -0.15 -5.53 -13.36
CA TYR A 5 -0.76 -5.35 -12.06
C TYR A 5 -0.17 -6.39 -11.13
N HIS A 6 0.94 -6.04 -10.51
CA HIS A 6 1.55 -6.86 -9.47
C HIS A 6 0.69 -6.67 -8.23
N HIS A 7 -0.07 -7.72 -7.89
CA HIS A 7 -0.80 -7.77 -6.63
C HIS A 7 0.19 -7.57 -5.49
N LEU A 8 -0.21 -6.78 -4.49
CA LEU A 8 0.53 -6.75 -3.24
C LEU A 8 0.56 -8.17 -2.67
N THR A 9 1.70 -8.57 -2.17
CA THR A 9 1.84 -9.80 -1.39
C THR A 9 1.20 -9.61 -0.02
N THR A 10 0.97 -10.70 0.70
CA THR A 10 0.43 -10.63 2.06
C THR A 10 1.41 -9.94 3.02
N GLU A 11 2.71 -10.12 2.81
CA GLU A 11 3.75 -9.43 3.57
C GLU A 11 3.72 -7.93 3.32
N GLU A 12 3.67 -7.49 2.06
CA GLU A 12 3.56 -6.06 1.75
C GLU A 12 2.29 -5.43 2.36
N ARG A 13 1.15 -6.13 2.33
CA ARG A 13 -0.08 -5.68 3.00
C ARG A 13 0.11 -5.56 4.51
N ALA A 14 0.74 -6.54 5.16
CA ALA A 14 1.02 -6.49 6.59
C ALA A 14 1.95 -5.32 6.94
N THR A 15 3.00 -5.09 6.14
CA THR A 15 3.90 -3.94 6.31
C THR A 15 3.15 -2.61 6.17
N ILE A 16 2.27 -2.47 5.19
CA ILE A 16 1.44 -1.27 5.01
C ILE A 16 0.59 -1.02 6.27
N MET A 17 -0.07 -2.05 6.80
CA MET A 17 -0.93 -1.93 7.99
C MET A 17 -0.15 -1.63 9.27
N LEU A 18 1.07 -2.15 9.42
CA LEU A 18 1.92 -1.86 10.58
C LEU A 18 2.51 -0.44 10.51
N MET A 19 2.97 -0.02 9.33
CA MET A 19 3.68 1.26 9.18
C MET A 19 2.74 2.48 9.11
N ARG A 20 1.46 2.32 8.75
CA ARG A 20 0.52 3.46 8.57
C ARG A 20 0.31 4.30 9.83
N GLU A 21 0.50 3.74 11.02
CA GLU A 21 0.30 4.46 12.29
C GLU A 21 1.41 5.48 12.58
N GLY A 22 2.58 5.38 11.92
CA GLY A 22 3.72 6.25 12.16
C GLY A 22 4.41 6.81 10.91
N HIS A 23 4.00 6.37 9.71
CA HIS A 23 4.65 6.74 8.46
C HIS A 23 3.67 7.21 7.40
N SER A 24 4.11 8.21 6.62
CA SER A 24 3.35 8.65 5.45
C SER A 24 3.28 7.55 4.38
N ILE A 25 2.20 7.55 3.59
CA ILE A 25 2.03 6.63 2.45
C ILE A 25 3.25 6.65 1.52
N ARG A 26 3.86 7.83 1.27
CA ARG A 26 5.07 7.94 0.43
C ARG A 26 6.28 7.26 1.05
N SER A 27 6.45 7.37 2.37
CA SER A 27 7.55 6.71 3.08
C SER A 27 7.42 5.19 2.97
N ILE A 28 6.22 4.65 3.18
CA ILE A 28 5.93 3.22 3.05
C ILE A 28 6.13 2.76 1.59
N ALA A 29 5.66 3.56 0.62
CA ALA A 29 5.83 3.29 -0.81
C ALA A 29 7.31 3.18 -1.20
N LYS A 30 8.13 4.11 -0.72
CA LYS A 30 9.59 4.09 -0.94
C LYS A 30 10.22 2.85 -0.30
N PHE A 31 9.81 2.50 0.92
CA PHE A 31 10.32 1.31 1.63
C PHE A 31 10.00 0.02 0.87
N LEU A 32 8.78 -0.13 0.35
CA LEU A 32 8.34 -1.33 -0.38
C LEU A 32 8.73 -1.32 -1.88
N GLY A 33 9.35 -0.26 -2.39
CA GLY A 33 9.60 -0.12 -3.83
C GLY A 33 8.32 -0.07 -4.67
N ARG A 34 7.22 0.42 -4.10
CA ARG A 34 5.90 0.50 -4.75
C ARG A 34 5.50 1.94 -5.04
N ALA A 35 4.55 2.11 -5.96
CA ALA A 35 3.91 3.41 -6.16
C ALA A 35 3.01 3.75 -4.96
N ALA A 36 3.05 5.01 -4.51
CA ALA A 36 2.17 5.50 -3.44
C ALA A 36 0.68 5.32 -3.77
N SER A 37 0.32 5.40 -5.06
CA SER A 37 -1.05 5.15 -5.53
C SER A 37 -1.50 3.70 -5.33
N THR A 38 -0.57 2.73 -5.35
CA THR A 38 -0.88 1.32 -5.07
C THR A 38 -1.25 1.12 -3.61
N ILE A 39 -0.48 1.72 -2.70
CA ILE A 39 -0.75 1.67 -1.25
C ILE A 39 -2.05 2.41 -0.93
N SER A 40 -2.27 3.60 -1.51
CA SER A 40 -3.50 4.36 -1.30
C SER A 40 -4.75 3.58 -1.74
N ARG A 41 -4.70 2.92 -2.91
CA ARG A 41 -5.80 2.05 -3.37
C ARG A 41 -6.02 0.85 -2.44
N GLU A 42 -4.97 0.24 -1.93
CA GLU A 42 -5.06 -0.85 -0.95
C GLU A 42 -5.76 -0.38 0.33
N LEU A 43 -5.33 0.74 0.89
CA LEU A 43 -5.92 1.31 2.10
C LEU A 43 -7.39 1.70 1.87
N ALA A 44 -7.72 2.29 0.72
CA ALA A 44 -9.10 2.62 0.37
C ALA A 44 -9.98 1.36 0.22
N ARG A 45 -9.44 0.27 -0.33
CA ARG A 45 -10.15 -1.02 -0.44
C ARG A 45 -10.44 -1.65 0.92
N HIS A 46 -9.57 -1.43 1.90
CA HIS A 46 -9.70 -1.98 3.26
C HIS A 46 -10.22 -0.97 4.30
N ALA A 47 -10.58 0.25 3.88
CA ALA A 47 -11.26 1.20 4.74
C ALA A 47 -12.69 0.70 4.97
N VAL A 48 -12.99 0.32 6.21
CA VAL A 48 -14.36 -0.03 6.61
C VAL A 48 -15.26 1.19 6.34
N PRO A 49 -16.40 1.05 5.65
CA PRO A 49 -17.36 2.13 5.53
C PRO A 49 -17.83 2.52 6.94
N SER A 50 -17.73 3.80 7.26
CA SER A 50 -18.25 4.38 8.50
C SER A 50 -19.74 4.10 8.70
#